data_AF-A0A0H5Q631-F1
#
_entry.id   AF-A0A0H5Q631-F1
#
_cell.length_a   1.000
_cell.length_b   1.000
_cell.length_c   1.000
_cell.angle_alpha   90.00
_cell.angle_beta   90.00
_cell.angle_gamma   90.00
#
_symmetry.space_group_name_H-M   'P 1'
#
loop_
_entity.id
_entity.type
_entity.pdbx_description
1 polymer ?
#
loop_
_entity_poly.entity_id
_entity_poly.type
_entity_poly.pdbx_seq_one_letter_code
_entity_poly.pdbx_strand_id
1 'polypeptide(L)'
;MPIKGSIIHRYLSGLDQDVSVSTFYSAGDTSVGVLTAFGTFITDLFQDDSVDSAPSIHQLMSGYVDRSATTLRLVSFNPATGKEDGEPSETPITMAAASNTTNLPQEVAFCLSYNGAFTSTNKGRNRGRVFLGPWNNGMNTGTSDDPSRPSTGLAAAILGRAASFADDANGEGAQISLYSPTDGSLKLITDFSYDDEWDTQRRRGLKKTFRIVYPVAPLP
;
A
#
# COMPACT_ATOMS: atom_id res chain seq x y z
N MET A 1 -14.73 -0.71 -16.51
CA MET A 1 -14.82 0.52 -15.70
C MET A 1 -13.65 0.48 -14.73
N PRO A 2 -12.97 1.60 -14.44
CA PRO A 2 -11.89 1.61 -13.45
C PRO A 2 -12.35 1.07 -12.09
N ILE A 3 -11.41 0.57 -11.30
CA ILE A 3 -11.69 -0.10 -10.03
C ILE A 3 -10.94 0.64 -8.91
N LYS A 4 -11.59 0.77 -7.77
CA LYS A 4 -10.99 1.17 -6.50
C LYS A 4 -10.92 -0.05 -5.60
N GLY A 5 -9.73 -0.34 -5.08
CA GLY A 5 -9.49 -1.41 -4.13
C GLY A 5 -9.02 -0.83 -2.80
N SER A 6 -9.60 -1.28 -1.71
CA SER A 6 -9.19 -0.87 -0.36
C SER A 6 -8.98 -2.12 0.50
N ILE A 7 -7.80 -2.26 1.08
CA ILE A 7 -7.59 -3.20 2.18
C ILE A 7 -7.83 -2.47 3.50
N ILE A 8 -8.64 -3.07 4.35
CA ILE A 8 -9.14 -2.47 5.58
C ILE A 8 -8.68 -3.37 6.73
N HIS A 9 -7.84 -2.82 7.60
CA HIS A 9 -7.39 -3.49 8.81
C HIS A 9 -8.11 -2.86 10.01
N ARG A 10 -9.01 -3.62 10.62
CA ARG A 10 -9.65 -3.22 11.88
C ARG A 10 -8.74 -3.53 13.05
N TYR A 11 -8.81 -2.75 14.12
CA TYR A 11 -8.04 -3.01 15.33
C TYR A 11 -8.89 -3.74 16.38
N LEU A 12 -8.22 -4.42 17.32
CA LEU A 12 -8.85 -5.22 18.37
C LEU A 12 -9.72 -4.41 19.36
N SER A 13 -9.62 -3.09 19.36
CA SER A 13 -10.48 -2.22 20.17
C SER A 13 -11.95 -2.27 19.75
N GLY A 14 -12.21 -2.63 18.49
CA GLY A 14 -13.56 -2.68 17.91
C GLY A 14 -14.21 -1.32 17.68
N LEU A 15 -13.48 -0.21 17.86
CA LEU A 15 -13.99 1.13 17.58
C LEU A 15 -13.95 1.41 16.07
N ASP A 16 -14.97 2.04 15.52
CA ASP A 16 -15.05 2.34 14.07
C ASP A 16 -13.93 3.27 13.57
N GLN A 17 -13.35 4.06 14.46
CA GLN A 17 -12.24 4.97 14.16
C GLN A 17 -10.88 4.26 14.15
N ASP A 18 -10.79 3.05 14.71
CA ASP A 18 -9.55 2.30 14.89
C ASP A 18 -9.37 1.33 13.71
N VAL A 19 -9.07 1.94 12.57
CA VAL A 19 -8.93 1.25 11.29
C VAL A 19 -7.80 1.88 10.48
N SER A 20 -6.98 1.04 9.83
CA SER A 20 -6.11 1.49 8.76
C SER A 20 -6.68 1.07 7.41
N VAL A 21 -6.70 2.01 6.46
CA VAL A 21 -7.23 1.79 5.11
C VAL A 21 -6.16 2.16 4.10
N SER A 22 -5.71 1.18 3.32
CA SER A 22 -4.82 1.40 2.18
C SER A 22 -5.62 1.27 0.90
N THR A 23 -5.65 2.34 0.09
CA THR A 23 -6.46 2.41 -1.14
C THR A 23 -5.59 2.46 -2.38
N PHE A 24 -5.93 1.63 -3.35
CA PHE A 24 -5.30 1.49 -4.65
C PHE A 24 -6.34 1.68 -5.76
N TYR A 25 -5.89 2.00 -6.97
CA TYR A 25 -6.75 2.17 -8.13
C TYR A 25 -6.21 1.37 -9.32
N SER A 26 -7.12 0.95 -10.18
CA SER A 26 -6.84 0.24 -11.42
C SER A 26 -7.58 0.95 -12.56
N ALA A 27 -6.89 1.18 -13.68
CA ALA A 27 -7.51 1.70 -14.91
C ALA A 27 -8.07 0.58 -15.80
N GLY A 28 -7.84 -0.68 -15.41
CA GLY A 28 -8.37 -1.86 -16.08
C GLY A 28 -9.89 -1.89 -16.10
N ASP A 29 -10.45 -2.80 -16.89
CA ASP A 29 -11.89 -3.00 -16.96
C ASP A 29 -12.42 -3.84 -15.79
N THR A 30 -13.74 -4.03 -15.73
CA THR A 30 -14.40 -4.84 -14.70
C THR A 30 -14.52 -6.31 -15.12
N SER A 31 -13.70 -6.78 -16.07
CA SER A 31 -13.68 -8.20 -16.41
C SER A 31 -13.20 -9.00 -15.20
N VAL A 32 -13.68 -10.24 -15.08
CA VAL A 32 -13.37 -11.11 -13.92
C VAL A 32 -11.87 -11.33 -13.78
N GLY A 33 -11.14 -11.50 -14.89
CA GLY A 33 -9.69 -11.66 -14.88
C GLY A 33 -8.98 -10.44 -14.30
N VAL A 34 -9.30 -9.24 -14.79
CA VAL A 34 -8.71 -7.98 -14.31
C VAL A 34 -9.02 -7.70 -12.84
N LEU A 35 -10.26 -7.95 -12.41
CA LEU A 35 -10.66 -7.82 -11.01
C LEU A 35 -9.88 -8.77 -10.10
N THR A 36 -9.67 -10.00 -10.57
CA THR A 36 -8.89 -11.01 -9.83
C THR A 36 -7.44 -10.58 -9.73
N ALA A 37 -6.79 -10.21 -10.85
CA ALA A 37 -5.42 -9.73 -10.89
C ALA A 37 -5.18 -8.54 -9.95
N PHE A 38 -6.09 -7.56 -9.98
CA PHE A 38 -6.01 -6.39 -9.12
C PHE A 38 -6.24 -6.73 -7.64
N GLY A 39 -7.18 -7.62 -7.33
CA GLY A 39 -7.40 -8.14 -5.98
C GLY A 39 -6.16 -8.86 -5.45
N THR A 40 -5.59 -9.77 -6.25
CA THR A 40 -4.37 -10.53 -5.96
C THR A 40 -3.18 -9.60 -5.70
N PHE A 41 -2.97 -8.57 -6.53
CA PHE A 41 -1.95 -7.55 -6.26
C PHE A 41 -2.07 -6.94 -4.85
N ILE A 42 -3.30 -6.57 -4.45
CA ILE A 42 -3.54 -5.98 -3.13
C ILE A 42 -3.33 -7.03 -2.04
N THR A 43 -3.82 -8.26 -2.20
CA THR A 43 -3.67 -9.29 -1.15
C THR A 43 -2.22 -9.75 -1.00
N ASP A 44 -1.52 -9.99 -2.10
CA ASP A 44 -0.16 -10.54 -2.12
C ASP A 44 0.85 -9.54 -1.58
N LEU A 45 0.65 -8.23 -1.85
CA LEU A 45 1.45 -7.19 -1.24
C LEU A 45 1.52 -7.37 0.29
N PHE A 46 0.44 -7.84 0.92
CA PHE A 46 0.38 -8.00 2.36
C PHE A 46 0.61 -9.44 2.87
N GLN A 47 0.12 -10.45 2.13
CA GLN A 47 0.12 -11.85 2.55
C GLN A 47 1.37 -12.62 2.13
N ASP A 48 2.02 -12.23 1.03
CA ASP A 48 3.07 -13.04 0.43
C ASP A 48 4.20 -13.38 1.42
N ASP A 49 4.43 -14.67 1.61
CA ASP A 49 5.52 -15.26 2.38
C ASP A 49 6.48 -16.08 1.50
N SER A 50 6.30 -16.06 0.17
CA SER A 50 7.05 -16.90 -0.78
C SER A 50 8.54 -16.60 -0.86
N VAL A 51 8.99 -15.47 -0.30
CA VAL A 51 10.40 -15.14 -0.22
C VAL A 51 10.95 -15.65 1.12
N ASP A 52 11.63 -16.79 1.09
CA ASP A 52 12.21 -17.52 2.26
C ASP A 52 13.06 -16.67 3.23
N SER A 53 13.39 -15.43 2.86
CA SER A 53 14.26 -14.52 3.63
C SER A 53 13.54 -13.36 4.31
N ALA A 54 12.24 -13.11 4.08
CA ALA A 54 11.52 -12.00 4.69
C ALA A 54 10.10 -12.36 5.14
N PRO A 55 9.74 -12.13 6.43
CA PRO A 55 8.37 -12.30 6.89
C PRO A 55 7.40 -11.43 6.08
N SER A 56 6.16 -11.91 5.89
CA SER A 56 5.14 -11.15 5.17
C SER A 56 4.79 -9.85 5.90
N ILE A 57 4.31 -8.83 5.17
CA ILE A 57 3.91 -7.55 5.78
C ILE A 57 2.93 -7.81 6.93
N HIS A 58 1.97 -8.72 6.74
CA HIS A 58 1.04 -9.12 7.80
C HIS A 58 1.73 -9.58 9.08
N GLN A 59 2.78 -10.40 9.00
CA GLN A 59 3.53 -10.83 10.19
C GLN A 59 4.22 -9.66 10.89
N LEU A 60 4.62 -8.64 10.11
CA LEU A 60 5.34 -7.46 10.58
C LEU A 60 4.43 -6.35 11.14
N MET A 61 3.14 -6.41 10.82
CA MET A 61 2.14 -5.51 11.38
C MET A 61 1.95 -5.75 12.88
N SER A 62 1.50 -4.71 13.57
CA SER A 62 1.20 -4.71 15.00
C SER A 62 0.24 -5.82 15.39
N GLY A 63 0.45 -6.40 16.58
CA GLY A 63 -0.49 -7.35 17.20
C GLY A 63 -1.85 -6.74 17.54
N TYR A 64 -2.01 -5.41 17.46
CA TYR A 64 -3.30 -4.73 17.65
C TYR A 64 -4.25 -4.86 16.47
N VAL A 65 -3.78 -5.28 15.29
CA VAL A 65 -4.65 -5.52 14.14
C VAL A 65 -5.49 -6.78 14.39
N ASP A 66 -6.81 -6.66 14.24
CA ASP A 66 -7.71 -7.81 14.20
C ASP A 66 -7.53 -8.55 12.87
N ARG A 67 -6.75 -9.61 12.95
CA ARG A 67 -6.38 -10.47 11.83
C ARG A 67 -7.55 -11.24 11.23
N SER A 68 -8.63 -11.40 11.99
CA SER A 68 -9.85 -12.07 11.53
C SER A 68 -10.85 -11.12 10.88
N ALA A 69 -10.73 -9.82 11.15
CA ALA A 69 -11.62 -8.77 10.65
C ALA A 69 -11.00 -7.93 9.53
N THR A 70 -9.90 -8.38 8.93
CA THR A 70 -9.29 -7.70 7.77
C THR A 70 -10.04 -8.07 6.50
N THR A 71 -10.35 -7.07 5.67
CA THR A 71 -11.18 -7.24 4.48
C THR A 71 -10.58 -6.54 3.27
N LEU A 72 -10.65 -7.19 2.11
CA LEU A 72 -10.45 -6.56 0.80
C LEU A 72 -11.81 -6.05 0.32
N ARG A 73 -11.90 -4.76 0.01
CA ARG A 73 -13.07 -4.13 -0.59
C ARG A 73 -12.75 -3.68 -2.00
N LEU A 74 -13.44 -4.24 -2.99
CA LEU A 74 -13.34 -3.85 -4.40
C LEU A 74 -14.64 -3.19 -4.84
N VAL A 75 -14.56 -2.08 -5.55
CA VAL A 75 -15.72 -1.36 -6.07
C VAL A 75 -15.38 -0.66 -7.37
N SER A 76 -16.34 -0.61 -8.29
CA SER A 76 -16.16 0.17 -9.52
C SER A 76 -16.08 1.66 -9.21
N PHE A 77 -15.31 2.40 -10.01
CA PHE A 77 -14.92 3.77 -9.71
C PHE A 77 -14.96 4.65 -10.96
N ASN A 78 -15.57 5.82 -10.81
CA ASN A 78 -15.66 6.82 -11.86
C ASN A 78 -14.65 7.95 -11.61
N PRO A 79 -13.50 7.98 -12.31
CA PRO A 79 -12.44 8.95 -12.06
C PRO A 79 -12.86 10.40 -12.36
N ALA A 80 -13.78 10.61 -13.31
CA ALA A 80 -14.25 11.94 -13.68
C ALA A 80 -15.04 12.62 -12.55
N THR A 81 -15.75 11.82 -11.75
CA THR A 81 -16.53 12.32 -10.59
C THR A 81 -15.82 12.11 -9.26
N GLY A 82 -14.83 11.22 -9.22
CA GLY A 82 -14.17 10.79 -7.99
C GLY A 82 -15.05 9.96 -7.07
N LYS A 83 -16.13 9.38 -7.60
CA LYS A 83 -17.10 8.60 -6.83
C LYS A 83 -17.03 7.13 -7.19
N GLU A 84 -17.36 6.31 -6.21
CA GLU A 84 -17.66 4.88 -6.42
C GLU A 84 -18.96 4.76 -7.21
N ASP A 85 -19.02 3.77 -8.10
CA ASP A 85 -20.12 3.57 -9.04
C ASP A 85 -20.52 2.09 -9.05
N GLY A 86 -21.20 1.65 -8.00
CA GLY A 86 -21.65 0.26 -7.85
C GLY A 86 -21.63 -0.22 -6.41
N GLU A 87 -22.16 -1.43 -6.20
CA GLU A 87 -22.11 -2.10 -4.90
C GLU A 87 -20.70 -2.67 -4.65
N PRO A 88 -20.11 -2.43 -3.46
CA PRO A 88 -18.81 -2.98 -3.14
C PRO A 88 -18.87 -4.49 -2.93
N SER A 89 -17.83 -5.18 -3.38
CA SER A 89 -17.54 -6.57 -3.01
C SER A 89 -16.55 -6.57 -1.85
N GLU A 90 -16.89 -7.22 -0.74
CA GLU A 90 -16.02 -7.37 0.43
C GLU A 90 -15.65 -8.84 0.63
N THR A 91 -14.34 -9.11 0.68
CA THR A 91 -13.80 -10.46 0.86
C THR A 91 -12.90 -10.46 2.10
N PRO A 92 -13.19 -11.31 3.12
CA PRO A 92 -12.30 -11.47 4.26
C PRO A 92 -10.92 -11.94 3.83
N ILE A 93 -9.88 -11.36 4.42
CA ILE A 93 -8.48 -11.74 4.21
C ILE A 93 -7.96 -12.37 5.51
N THR A 94 -7.42 -13.58 5.42
CA THR A 94 -6.76 -14.21 6.57
C THR A 94 -5.33 -13.69 6.69
N MET A 95 -4.99 -13.06 7.81
CA MET A 95 -3.61 -12.63 8.07
C MET A 95 -2.85 -13.70 8.88
N ALA A 96 -1.58 -13.95 8.55
CA ALA A 96 -0.67 -14.75 9.37
C ALA A 96 -0.51 -14.14 10.78
N ALA A 97 -0.09 -14.91 11.79
CA ALA A 97 0.12 -14.37 13.14
C ALA A 97 1.23 -13.29 13.17
N ALA A 98 1.15 -12.35 14.12
CA ALA A 98 2.20 -11.35 14.31
C ALA A 98 3.51 -12.02 14.74
N SER A 99 4.64 -11.60 14.16
CA SER A 99 5.96 -12.15 14.50
C SER A 99 6.54 -11.56 15.80
N ASN A 100 5.97 -10.46 16.30
CA ASN A 100 6.42 -9.77 17.52
C ASN A 100 5.22 -9.24 18.31
N THR A 101 5.35 -9.24 19.64
CA THR A 101 4.31 -8.76 20.57
C THR A 101 4.48 -7.28 20.96
N THR A 102 5.67 -6.71 20.78
CA THR A 102 5.93 -5.30 21.08
C THR A 102 5.58 -4.44 19.88
N ASN A 103 4.63 -3.52 20.06
CA ASN A 103 4.08 -2.71 18.99
C ASN A 103 4.66 -1.29 19.00
N LEU A 104 4.82 -0.69 17.81
CA LEU A 104 5.00 0.75 17.70
C LEU A 104 3.65 1.45 17.98
N PRO A 105 3.66 2.75 18.30
CA PRO A 105 2.43 3.53 18.36
C PRO A 105 1.61 3.38 17.08
N GLN A 106 0.28 3.34 17.19
CA GLN A 106 -0.62 3.04 16.07
C GLN A 106 -0.58 4.12 14.98
N GLU A 107 -0.06 5.30 15.29
CA GLU A 107 0.12 6.43 14.39
C GLU A 107 1.40 6.35 13.53
N VAL A 108 2.23 5.32 13.74
CA VAL A 108 3.46 5.11 12.97
C VAL A 108 3.15 4.30 11.71
N ALA A 109 3.41 4.90 10.55
CA ALA A 109 3.19 4.28 9.25
C ALA A 109 4.44 4.30 8.36
N PHE A 110 4.54 3.30 7.49
CA PHE A 110 5.50 3.27 6.39
C PHE A 110 4.83 3.93 5.19
N CYS A 111 5.44 5.00 4.67
CA CYS A 111 4.89 5.72 3.51
C CYS A 111 5.44 5.13 2.21
N LEU A 112 4.67 4.26 1.56
CA LEU A 112 4.94 3.82 0.19
C LEU A 112 4.47 4.92 -0.77
N SER A 113 5.42 5.58 -1.42
CA SER A 113 5.15 6.57 -2.47
C SER A 113 5.14 5.89 -3.84
N TYR A 114 4.34 6.39 -4.75
CA TYR A 114 4.33 5.93 -6.14
C TYR A 114 4.13 7.11 -7.08
N ASN A 115 4.68 7.00 -8.28
CA ASN A 115 4.61 8.05 -9.28
C ASN A 115 4.00 7.49 -10.57
N GLY A 116 3.21 8.32 -11.25
CA GLY A 116 2.83 8.07 -12.63
C GLY A 116 3.70 8.85 -13.61
N ALA A 117 3.56 8.55 -14.90
CA ALA A 117 4.32 9.22 -15.95
C ALA A 117 4.14 10.76 -15.88
N PHE A 118 5.26 11.49 -15.84
CA PHE A 118 5.25 12.95 -15.80
C PHE A 118 4.94 13.55 -17.17
N THR A 119 3.66 13.71 -17.48
CA THR A 119 3.20 14.37 -18.72
C THR A 119 2.94 15.87 -18.55
N SER A 120 2.88 16.35 -17.31
CA SER A 120 2.53 17.74 -16.96
C SER A 120 3.62 18.45 -16.17
N THR A 121 3.69 19.77 -16.27
CA THR A 121 4.59 20.63 -15.46
C THR A 121 4.34 20.48 -13.96
N ASN A 122 3.11 20.18 -13.53
CA ASN A 122 2.77 20.01 -12.13
C ASN A 122 3.09 18.59 -11.64
N LYS A 123 4.34 18.38 -11.21
CA LYS A 123 4.81 17.11 -10.65
C LYS A 123 3.98 16.62 -9.46
N GLY A 124 3.30 17.51 -8.73
CA GLY A 124 2.47 17.12 -7.59
C GLY A 124 1.32 16.18 -7.94
N ARG A 125 0.75 16.31 -9.14
CA ARG A 125 -0.42 15.53 -9.60
C ARG A 125 -0.08 14.14 -10.13
N ASN A 126 1.21 13.81 -10.15
CA ASN A 126 1.73 12.53 -10.63
C ASN A 126 2.34 11.72 -9.49
N ARG A 127 2.04 12.06 -8.23
CA ARG A 127 2.58 11.39 -7.05
C ARG A 127 1.47 11.04 -6.08
N GLY A 128 1.49 9.80 -5.60
CA GLY A 128 0.56 9.28 -4.61
C GLY A 128 1.32 8.66 -3.46
N ARG A 129 0.61 8.40 -2.37
CA ARG A 129 1.14 7.79 -1.15
C ARG A 129 0.10 6.85 -0.59
N VAL A 130 0.55 5.66 -0.19
CA VAL A 130 -0.19 4.73 0.65
C VAL A 130 0.57 4.60 1.96
N PHE A 131 -0.14 4.78 3.05
CA PHE A 131 0.38 4.58 4.40
C PHE A 131 0.07 3.15 4.81
N LEU A 132 1.13 2.40 5.08
CA LEU A 132 1.07 1.01 5.52
C LEU A 132 1.35 0.97 7.01
N GLY A 133 0.57 0.21 7.77
CA GLY A 133 0.67 0.11 9.22
C GLY A 133 -0.64 -0.34 9.86
N PRO A 134 -0.69 -0.52 11.19
CA PRO A 134 0.36 -0.21 12.16
C PRO A 134 1.46 -1.30 12.22
N TRP A 135 2.64 -0.96 12.74
CA TRP A 135 3.83 -1.84 12.73
C TRP A 135 4.23 -2.37 14.11
N ASN A 136 4.92 -3.50 14.14
CA ASN A 136 5.60 -3.98 15.33
C ASN A 136 7.00 -3.35 15.49
N ASN A 137 7.56 -3.37 16.71
CA ASN A 137 8.84 -2.73 17.01
C ASN A 137 10.05 -3.43 16.36
N GLY A 138 9.90 -4.68 15.90
CA GLY A 138 10.95 -5.39 15.16
C GLY A 138 11.30 -4.72 13.83
N MET A 139 10.41 -3.85 13.32
CA MET A 139 10.60 -3.11 12.07
C MET A 139 11.40 -1.83 12.23
N ASN A 140 11.69 -1.43 13.46
CA ASN A 140 12.38 -0.22 13.76
C ASN A 140 13.90 -0.46 13.85
N THR A 141 14.68 0.40 13.22
CA THR A 141 16.13 0.48 13.39
C THR A 141 16.50 1.84 13.94
N GLY A 142 17.43 1.88 14.89
CA GLY A 142 17.90 3.12 15.50
C GLY A 142 18.82 2.79 16.67
N THR A 143 19.52 3.80 17.18
CA THR A 143 20.40 3.67 18.34
C THR A 143 20.08 4.78 19.35
N SER A 144 20.83 4.87 20.45
CA SER A 144 20.74 6.03 21.36
C SER A 144 21.04 7.36 20.65
N ASP A 145 21.82 7.32 19.57
CA ASP A 145 22.34 8.50 18.88
C ASP A 145 21.77 8.68 17.46
N ASP A 146 21.01 7.70 16.96
CA ASP A 146 20.34 7.75 15.66
C ASP A 146 18.84 7.48 15.82
N PRO A 147 17.96 8.40 15.39
CA PRO A 147 16.53 8.23 15.48
C PRO A 147 16.01 6.97 14.81
N SER A 148 14.89 6.49 15.34
CA SER A 148 14.11 5.35 14.82
C SER A 148 13.67 5.54 13.36
N ARG A 149 13.95 4.54 12.52
CA ARG A 149 13.64 4.47 11.08
C ARG A 149 13.13 3.08 10.69
N PRO A 150 12.44 2.93 9.55
CA PRO A 150 12.14 1.60 9.00
C PRO A 150 13.43 0.81 8.74
N SER A 151 13.43 -0.46 9.09
CA SER A 151 14.56 -1.33 8.77
C SER A 151 14.76 -1.42 7.26
N THR A 152 16.02 -1.49 6.82
CA THR A 152 16.37 -1.63 5.39
C THR A 152 15.75 -2.88 4.78
N GLY A 153 15.66 -3.97 5.55
CA GLY A 153 15.02 -5.22 5.14
C GLY A 153 13.51 -5.06 4.89
N LEU A 154 12.79 -4.40 5.79
CA LEU A 154 11.36 -4.09 5.59
C LEU A 154 11.17 -3.26 4.32
N ALA A 155 11.93 -2.17 4.21
CA ALA A 155 11.73 -1.21 3.14
C ALA A 155 12.03 -1.80 1.76
N ALA A 156 13.08 -2.61 1.65
CA ALA A 156 13.41 -3.35 0.43
C ALA A 156 12.33 -4.39 0.09
N ALA A 157 11.82 -5.13 1.07
CA ALA A 157 10.78 -6.13 0.87
C ALA A 157 9.46 -5.50 0.37
N ILE A 158 8.99 -4.43 1.02
CA ILE A 158 7.76 -3.72 0.59
C ILE A 158 7.94 -3.17 -0.82
N LEU A 159 9.06 -2.49 -1.08
CA LEU A 159 9.27 -1.81 -2.34
C LEU A 159 9.42 -2.79 -3.51
N GLY A 160 10.18 -3.87 -3.33
CA GLY A 160 10.38 -4.91 -4.33
C GLY A 160 9.08 -5.64 -4.66
N ARG A 161 8.29 -6.01 -3.64
CA ARG A 161 6.99 -6.67 -3.82
C ARG A 161 5.97 -5.77 -4.51
N ALA A 162 5.87 -4.51 -4.09
CA ALA A 162 4.94 -3.55 -4.71
C ALA A 162 5.22 -3.40 -6.22
N ALA A 163 6.49 -3.33 -6.62
CA ALA A 163 6.86 -3.26 -8.03
C ALA A 163 6.57 -4.57 -8.77
N SER A 164 7.04 -5.72 -8.23
CA SER A 164 6.86 -7.03 -8.87
C SER A 164 5.38 -7.39 -9.06
N PHE A 165 4.56 -7.25 -8.02
CA PHE A 165 3.14 -7.60 -8.11
C PHE A 165 2.36 -6.61 -8.97
N ALA A 166 2.80 -5.36 -9.06
CA ALA A 166 2.21 -4.42 -10.01
C ALA A 166 2.53 -4.83 -11.45
N ASP A 167 3.76 -5.30 -11.74
CA ASP A 167 4.15 -5.81 -13.05
C ASP A 167 3.31 -7.05 -13.44
N ASP A 168 3.19 -8.01 -12.53
CA ASP A 168 2.40 -9.23 -12.74
C ASP A 168 0.93 -8.90 -13.02
N ALA A 169 0.30 -8.07 -12.17
CA ALA A 169 -1.09 -7.66 -12.37
C ALA A 169 -1.28 -6.82 -13.64
N ASN A 170 -0.30 -5.99 -14.01
CA ASN A 170 -0.32 -5.23 -15.25
C ASN A 170 -0.23 -6.12 -16.49
N GLY A 171 0.55 -7.21 -16.43
CA GLY A 171 0.59 -8.25 -17.47
C GLY A 171 -0.77 -8.93 -17.69
N GLU A 172 -1.61 -8.95 -16.66
CA GLU A 172 -2.99 -9.45 -16.70
C GLU A 172 -4.04 -8.35 -16.99
N GLY A 173 -3.60 -7.13 -17.29
CA GLY A 173 -4.48 -6.01 -17.66
C GLY A 173 -5.05 -5.20 -16.50
N ALA A 174 -4.54 -5.36 -15.26
CA ALA A 174 -4.97 -4.58 -14.11
C ALA A 174 -4.68 -3.08 -14.24
N GLN A 175 -3.59 -2.69 -14.91
CA GLN A 175 -3.23 -1.28 -15.11
C GLN A 175 -3.22 -0.48 -13.80
N ILE A 176 -2.40 -0.92 -12.83
CA ILE A 176 -2.27 -0.31 -11.50
C ILE A 176 -1.94 1.18 -11.63
N SER A 177 -2.81 2.01 -11.07
CA SER A 177 -2.89 3.42 -11.43
C SER A 177 -2.96 4.34 -10.20
N LEU A 178 -2.45 5.55 -10.39
CA LEU A 178 -2.62 6.69 -9.52
C LEU A 178 -3.87 7.47 -9.92
N TYR A 179 -4.74 7.75 -8.95
CA TYR A 179 -5.87 8.66 -9.15
C TYR A 179 -5.51 10.11 -8.75
N SER A 180 -5.77 11.06 -9.63
CA SER A 180 -5.66 12.51 -9.37
C SER A 180 -7.06 13.14 -9.28
N PRO A 181 -7.56 13.50 -8.09
CA PRO A 181 -8.87 14.13 -7.96
C PRO A 181 -8.94 15.52 -8.61
N THR A 182 -7.78 16.18 -8.78
CA THR A 182 -7.71 17.48 -9.46
C THR A 182 -7.87 17.35 -10.97
N ASP A 183 -7.35 16.29 -11.56
CA ASP A 183 -7.44 16.06 -13.02
C ASP A 183 -8.64 15.18 -13.39
N GLY A 184 -9.29 14.54 -12.41
CA GLY A 184 -10.34 13.55 -12.65
C GLY A 184 -9.86 12.37 -13.48
N SER A 185 -8.58 12.01 -13.38
CA SER A 185 -7.93 11.03 -14.26
C SER A 185 -7.05 10.03 -13.50
N LEU A 186 -6.93 8.85 -14.10
CA LEU A 186 -5.99 7.82 -13.68
C LEU A 186 -4.72 7.91 -14.52
N LYS A 187 -3.58 7.67 -13.87
CA LYS A 187 -2.26 7.64 -14.51
C LYS A 187 -1.59 6.33 -14.12
N LEU A 188 -1.12 5.58 -15.11
CA LEU A 188 -0.38 4.35 -14.84
C LEU A 188 0.83 4.64 -13.95
N ILE A 189 1.03 3.83 -12.92
CA ILE A 189 2.18 3.94 -12.03
C ILE A 189 3.42 3.45 -12.78
N THR A 190 4.48 4.25 -12.76
CA THR A 190 5.76 3.97 -13.41
C THR A 190 6.82 3.50 -12.43
N ASP A 191 6.68 3.87 -11.17
CA ASP A 191 7.65 3.52 -10.13
C ASP A 191 7.04 3.64 -8.74
N PHE A 192 7.59 2.84 -7.83
CA PHE A 192 7.39 2.95 -6.39
C PHE A 192 8.66 3.51 -5.74
N SER A 193 8.49 4.16 -4.58
CA SER A 193 9.60 4.66 -3.78
C SER A 193 9.23 4.73 -2.31
N TYR A 194 10.23 4.75 -1.43
CA TYR A 194 10.03 5.10 -0.03
C TYR A 194 11.04 6.16 0.40
N ASP A 195 10.68 6.90 1.45
CA ASP A 195 11.60 7.76 2.18
C ASP A 195 11.99 7.02 3.47
N ASP A 196 13.27 7.01 3.83
CA ASP A 196 13.80 6.29 5.01
C ASP A 196 13.42 6.98 6.34
N GLU A 197 12.12 7.10 6.57
CA GLU A 197 11.54 7.77 7.70
C GLU A 197 10.13 7.23 7.94
N TRP A 198 9.80 6.99 9.20
CA TRP A 198 8.43 6.73 9.59
C TRP A 198 7.57 7.96 9.35
N ASP A 199 6.44 7.79 8.66
CA ASP A 199 5.41 8.82 8.69
C ASP A 199 4.70 8.72 10.04
N THR A 200 5.01 9.65 10.92
CA THR A 200 4.35 9.82 12.20
C THR A 200 3.45 11.03 12.11
N GLN A 201 2.31 11.01 12.80
CA GLN A 201 1.35 12.10 12.75
C GLN A 201 1.89 13.36 13.46
N ARG A 202 2.84 14.09 12.84
CA ARG A 202 3.20 15.50 13.07
C ARG A 202 4.19 15.97 12.01
N ARG A 203 3.84 17.09 11.36
CA ARG A 203 4.47 17.71 10.17
C ARG A 203 5.94 18.20 10.32
N ARG A 204 6.68 17.72 11.33
CA ARG A 204 8.09 18.05 11.56
C ARG A 204 8.90 16.76 11.71
N GLY A 205 8.74 15.87 10.74
CA GLY A 205 9.63 14.74 10.56
C GLY A 205 11.08 15.21 10.36
N LEU A 206 12.01 14.31 10.63
CA LEU A 206 13.40 14.43 10.27
C LEU A 206 13.53 14.63 8.75
N LYS A 207 14.67 15.14 8.31
CA LYS A 207 14.94 15.11 6.88
C LYS A 207 15.30 13.67 6.51
N LYS A 208 14.59 13.09 5.55
CA LYS A 208 15.01 11.84 4.91
C LYS A 208 16.48 11.91 4.49
N THR A 209 17.20 10.84 4.73
CA THR A 209 18.63 10.69 4.40
C THR A 209 18.79 10.24 2.95
N PHE A 210 17.97 9.29 2.51
CA PHE A 210 17.96 8.77 1.14
C PHE A 210 16.55 8.42 0.67
N ARG A 211 16.45 8.04 -0.62
CA ARG A 211 15.26 7.52 -1.28
C ARG A 211 15.67 6.40 -2.24
N ILE A 212 14.95 5.29 -2.20
CA ILE A 212 15.08 4.19 -3.17
C ILE A 212 13.88 4.21 -4.11
N VAL A 213 14.10 3.90 -5.39
CA VAL A 213 13.07 3.88 -6.43
C VAL A 213 13.14 2.53 -7.15
N TYR A 214 11.99 1.88 -7.34
CA TYR A 214 11.85 0.66 -8.14
C TYR A 214 10.92 0.94 -9.31
N PRO A 215 11.37 0.74 -10.56
CA PRO A 215 10.53 0.92 -11.73
C PRO A 215 9.50 -0.21 -11.85
N VAL A 216 8.36 0.12 -12.44
CA VAL A 216 7.34 -0.81 -12.92
C VAL A 216 7.53 -0.93 -14.43
N ALA A 217 7.45 -2.14 -14.96
CA ALA A 217 7.54 -2.40 -16.39
C ALA A 217 6.44 -1.62 -17.16
N PRO A 218 6.76 -1.04 -18.33
CA PRO A 218 5.74 -0.44 -19.16
C PRO A 218 4.74 -1.53 -19.62
N LEU A 219 3.47 -1.15 -19.76
CA LEU A 219 2.48 -2.02 -20.38
C LEU A 219 2.90 -2.35 -21.82
N PRO A 220 2.70 -3.61 -22.28
CA PRO A 220 2.96 -4.00 -23.67
C PRO A 220 2.07 -3.28 -24.68
#